data_AF-A0A2D4PZP4-F1
#
_entry.id   AF-A0A2D4PZP4-F1
#
_cell.length_a   1.000
_cell.length_b   1.000
_cell.length_c   1.000
_cell.angle_alpha   90.00
_cell.angle_beta   90.00
_cell.angle_gamma   90.00
#
_symmetry.space_group_name_H-M   'P 1'
#
loop_
_entity.id
_entity.type
_entity.pdbx_description
1 polymer ?
#
loop_
_entity_poly.entity_id
_entity_poly.type
_entity_poly.pdbx_seq_one_letter_code
_entity_poly.pdbx_strand_id
1 'polypeptide(L)'
;GTAAAANGEEVKATVRLLDGCVPLSHQVAGHMFGKDKGGILQHPDGTVLKQLQPPPRGPRELDFYNKVFAGGCEDSVFLELQKYLPKYYGTWSLPTAPNDLYLKLEDVTHRFKKPCIMDVKIGQKSYDPYASEEKIKQQISKYPLMEEIGFLVLGMRVYHVPTGSYETQNQHYGRGLTKETIKD
;
A
#
# COMPACT_ATOMS: atom_id res chain seq x y z
N GLY A 1 -17.97 12.22 -31.38
CA GLY A 1 -18.19 11.48 -30.12
C GLY A 1 -17.85 10.01 -30.33
N THR A 2 -17.68 9.26 -29.24
CA THR A 2 -17.57 7.78 -29.13
C THR A 2 -16.21 7.07 -29.08
N ALA A 3 -15.09 7.71 -28.71
CA ALA A 3 -13.82 6.99 -28.46
C ALA A 3 -13.47 6.75 -26.96
N ALA A 4 -14.19 7.34 -26.01
CA ALA A 4 -13.82 7.29 -24.58
C ALA A 4 -14.49 6.15 -23.78
N ALA A 5 -15.46 5.45 -24.35
CA ALA A 5 -16.25 4.44 -23.63
C ALA A 5 -15.60 3.04 -23.61
N ALA A 6 -14.84 2.67 -24.65
CA ALA A 6 -14.30 1.32 -24.82
C ALA A 6 -13.22 0.94 -23.78
N ASN A 7 -12.35 1.89 -23.38
CA ASN A 7 -11.31 1.63 -22.36
C ASN A 7 -11.88 1.41 -20.95
N GLY A 8 -13.09 1.91 -20.66
CA GLY A 8 -13.71 1.77 -19.33
C GLY A 8 -14.36 0.41 -19.11
N GLU A 9 -14.85 -0.23 -20.18
CA GLU A 9 -15.50 -1.54 -20.13
C GLU A 9 -14.48 -2.68 -20.11
N GLU A 10 -13.39 -2.56 -20.87
CA GLU A 10 -12.33 -3.57 -20.90
C GLU A 10 -11.60 -3.67 -19.54
N VAL A 11 -11.34 -2.52 -18.89
CA VAL A 11 -10.78 -2.48 -17.52
C VAL A 11 -11.75 -3.06 -16.49
N LYS A 12 -13.07 -2.84 -16.64
CA LYS A 12 -14.11 -3.46 -15.78
C LYS A 12 -14.23 -4.96 -16.01
N ALA A 13 -14.01 -5.45 -17.23
CA ALA A 13 -14.03 -6.86 -17.56
C ALA A 13 -12.81 -7.61 -16.96
N THR A 14 -11.62 -7.01 -17.00
CA THR A 14 -10.41 -7.57 -16.38
C THR A 14 -10.51 -7.65 -14.85
N VAL A 15 -11.25 -6.73 -14.21
CA VAL A 15 -11.50 -6.75 -12.76
C VAL A 15 -12.39 -7.92 -12.33
N ARG A 16 -13.23 -8.48 -13.23
CA ARG A 16 -14.04 -9.67 -12.91
C ARG A 16 -13.27 -10.99 -12.99
N LEU A 17 -11.97 -10.98 -13.29
CA LEU A 17 -11.21 -12.17 -13.65
C LEU A 17 -10.31 -12.76 -12.55
N LEU A 18 -10.22 -12.14 -11.36
CA LEU A 18 -9.38 -12.63 -10.26
C LEU A 18 -10.23 -13.22 -9.12
N ASP A 19 -11.09 -14.19 -9.43
CA ASP A 19 -11.91 -14.91 -8.43
C ASP A 19 -12.77 -13.98 -7.55
N GLY A 20 -13.38 -12.96 -8.16
CA GLY A 20 -14.22 -11.99 -7.45
C GLY A 20 -13.45 -10.90 -6.67
N CYS A 21 -12.12 -10.85 -6.76
CA CYS A 21 -11.33 -9.75 -6.21
C CYS A 21 -11.65 -8.42 -6.91
N VAL A 22 -11.67 -7.33 -6.13
CA VAL A 22 -11.91 -5.97 -6.63
C VAL A 22 -10.78 -5.03 -6.19
N PRO A 23 -10.49 -3.93 -6.92
CA PRO A 23 -9.54 -2.94 -6.43
C PRO A 23 -9.94 -2.41 -5.04
N LEU A 24 -8.97 -2.24 -4.15
CA LEU A 24 -9.20 -1.67 -2.83
C LEU A 24 -9.60 -0.19 -2.97
N SER A 25 -10.90 0.08 -2.87
CA SER A 25 -11.48 1.39 -3.22
C SER A 25 -10.98 2.58 -2.39
N HIS A 26 -10.42 2.31 -1.21
CA HIS A 26 -9.96 3.30 -0.25
C HIS A 26 -8.43 3.28 -0.04
N GLN A 27 -7.67 2.76 -1.00
CA GLN A 27 -6.22 2.87 -1.01
C GLN A 27 -5.79 4.35 -1.11
N VAL A 28 -4.94 4.82 -0.19
CA VAL A 28 -4.54 6.25 -0.10
C VAL A 28 -3.13 6.54 -0.61
N ALA A 29 -2.30 5.51 -0.78
CA ALA A 29 -0.90 5.62 -1.19
C ALA A 29 -0.40 4.33 -1.85
N GLY A 30 0.84 4.35 -2.34
CA GLY A 30 1.45 3.22 -3.06
C GLY A 30 1.02 3.15 -4.53
N HIS A 31 1.22 1.98 -5.14
CA HIS A 31 0.84 1.74 -6.53
C HIS A 31 -0.67 1.59 -6.62
N MET A 32 -1.33 2.43 -7.43
CA MET A 32 -2.79 2.44 -7.52
C MET A 32 -3.26 1.61 -8.71
N PHE A 33 -4.30 0.80 -8.50
CA PHE A 33 -4.89 0.02 -9.61
C PHE A 33 -5.29 0.94 -10.76
N GLY A 34 -4.90 0.58 -11.99
CA GLY A 34 -5.22 1.33 -13.21
C GLY A 34 -4.27 2.49 -13.55
N LYS A 35 -3.51 3.02 -12.59
CA LYS A 35 -2.38 3.93 -12.86
C LYS A 35 -1.06 3.15 -12.96
N ASP A 36 -0.90 2.20 -12.06
CA ASP A 36 0.22 1.28 -12.01
C ASP A 36 -0.32 -0.13 -12.25
N LYS A 37 0.41 -0.97 -12.99
CA LYS A 37 0.16 -2.41 -12.97
C LYS A 37 0.52 -2.89 -11.54
N GLY A 38 -0.49 -3.07 -10.69
CA GLY A 38 -0.30 -3.64 -9.33
C GLY A 38 -0.82 -2.81 -8.16
N GLY A 39 -2.11 -2.48 -8.20
CA GLY A 39 -2.82 -1.99 -7.01
C GLY A 39 -3.04 -3.05 -5.95
N ILE A 40 -3.50 -2.64 -4.77
CA ILE A 40 -4.00 -3.58 -3.76
C ILE A 40 -5.41 -4.00 -4.17
N LEU A 41 -5.67 -5.30 -4.14
CA LEU A 41 -7.00 -5.86 -4.38
C LEU A 41 -7.60 -6.29 -3.04
N GLN A 42 -8.91 -6.13 -2.89
CA GLN A 42 -9.70 -6.71 -1.82
C GLN A 42 -10.26 -8.05 -2.29
N HIS A 43 -10.05 -9.09 -1.49
CA HIS A 43 -10.54 -10.43 -1.74
C HIS A 43 -11.88 -10.64 -1.00
N PRO A 44 -12.83 -11.44 -1.54
CA PRO A 44 -14.15 -11.64 -0.94
C PRO A 44 -14.17 -12.19 0.50
N ASP A 45 -13.10 -12.82 0.95
CA ASP A 45 -12.94 -13.37 2.31
C ASP A 45 -12.54 -12.32 3.36
N GLY A 46 -12.45 -11.04 2.99
CA GLY A 46 -12.06 -9.95 3.89
C GLY A 46 -10.54 -9.79 4.06
N THR A 47 -9.73 -10.38 3.16
CA THR A 47 -8.29 -10.12 3.05
C THR A 47 -7.98 -9.14 1.91
N VAL A 48 -6.73 -8.70 1.82
CA VAL A 48 -6.20 -7.98 0.67
C VAL A 48 -5.09 -8.76 -0.02
N LEU A 49 -4.98 -8.60 -1.34
CA LEU A 49 -3.91 -9.11 -2.16
C LEU A 49 -3.03 -7.94 -2.60
N LYS A 50 -1.78 -7.95 -2.16
CA LYS A 50 -0.78 -6.96 -2.53
C LYS A 50 0.17 -7.57 -3.55
N GLN A 51 0.17 -7.06 -4.79
CA GLN A 51 1.05 -7.59 -5.83
C GLN A 51 2.54 -7.40 -5.46
N LEU A 52 3.35 -8.42 -5.72
CA LEU A 52 4.80 -8.31 -5.55
C LEU A 52 5.36 -7.28 -6.54
N GLN A 53 6.13 -6.33 -6.01
CA GLN A 53 6.83 -5.36 -6.84
C GLN A 53 8.00 -6.00 -7.59
N PRO A 54 8.47 -5.39 -8.70
CA PRO A 54 9.66 -5.86 -9.38
C PRO A 54 10.88 -6.01 -8.44
N PRO A 55 11.75 -7.00 -8.67
CA PRO A 55 12.96 -7.19 -7.89
C PRO A 55 13.80 -5.91 -7.78
N PRO A 56 14.44 -5.65 -6.62
CA PRO A 56 14.50 -6.51 -5.44
C PRO A 56 13.34 -6.28 -4.44
N ARG A 57 12.40 -5.37 -4.72
CA ARG A 57 11.44 -4.88 -3.71
C ARG A 57 10.41 -5.93 -3.30
N GLY A 58 9.76 -6.58 -4.25
CA GLY A 58 8.76 -7.63 -3.98
C GLY A 58 9.35 -8.83 -3.23
N PRO A 59 10.44 -9.45 -3.73
CA PRO A 59 11.10 -10.55 -3.04
C PRO A 59 11.53 -10.19 -1.61
N ARG A 60 12.08 -8.98 -1.39
CA ARG A 60 12.47 -8.51 -0.06
C ARG A 60 11.28 -8.39 0.90
N GLU A 61 10.12 -7.94 0.42
CA GLU A 61 8.91 -7.87 1.23
C GLU A 61 8.36 -9.27 1.55
N LEU A 62 8.37 -10.18 0.57
CA LEU A 62 7.99 -11.57 0.78
C LEU A 62 8.88 -12.25 1.83
N ASP A 63 10.21 -12.10 1.72
CA ASP A 63 11.17 -12.67 2.66
C ASP A 63 10.98 -12.11 4.08
N PHE A 64 10.65 -10.81 4.19
CA PHE A 64 10.32 -10.20 5.47
C PHE A 64 9.11 -10.86 6.14
N TYR A 65 7.99 -11.01 5.43
CA TYR A 65 6.80 -11.66 5.98
C TYR A 65 7.04 -13.14 6.29
N ASN A 66 7.71 -13.88 5.41
CA ASN A 66 8.06 -15.27 5.65
C ASN A 66 8.95 -15.45 6.89
N LYS A 67 9.88 -14.52 7.12
CA LYS A 67 10.75 -14.54 8.30
C LYS A 67 9.98 -14.23 9.59
N VAL A 68 9.17 -13.17 9.58
CA VAL A 68 8.43 -12.72 10.77
C VAL A 68 7.32 -13.70 11.15
N PHE A 69 6.65 -14.32 10.17
CA PHE A 69 5.54 -15.26 10.37
C PHE A 69 5.93 -16.73 10.14
N ALA A 70 7.22 -17.07 10.30
CA ALA A 70 7.68 -18.44 10.14
C ALA A 70 6.94 -19.40 11.09
N GLY A 71 6.52 -20.56 10.58
CA GLY A 71 5.88 -21.59 11.39
C GLY A 71 6.81 -22.08 12.49
N GLY A 72 6.35 -22.06 13.75
CA GLY A 72 7.18 -22.42 14.91
C GLY A 72 8.18 -21.33 15.32
N CYS A 73 7.97 -20.06 14.95
CA CYS A 73 8.79 -18.96 15.44
C CYS A 73 8.69 -18.82 16.96
N GLU A 74 9.83 -18.91 17.65
CA GLU A 74 9.95 -18.71 19.11
C GLU A 74 10.68 -17.39 19.46
N ASP A 75 11.11 -16.63 18.45
CA ASP A 75 11.80 -15.35 18.65
C ASP A 75 10.81 -14.30 19.20
N SER A 76 11.05 -13.89 20.44
CA SER A 76 10.17 -12.94 21.15
C SER A 76 10.05 -11.59 20.44
N VAL A 77 11.06 -11.16 19.69
CA VAL A 77 11.03 -9.92 18.91
C VAL A 77 10.06 -10.06 17.74
N PHE A 78 10.09 -11.18 17.03
CA PHE A 78 9.15 -11.41 15.92
C PHE A 78 7.73 -11.65 16.43
N LEU A 79 7.55 -12.39 17.52
CA LEU A 79 6.24 -12.59 18.14
C LEU A 79 5.61 -11.27 18.61
N GLU A 80 6.41 -10.34 19.14
CA GLU A 80 5.94 -8.99 19.46
C GLU A 80 5.63 -8.18 18.20
N LEU A 81 6.52 -8.22 17.19
CA LEU A 81 6.35 -7.49 15.94
C LEU A 81 5.07 -7.89 15.18
N GLN A 82 4.71 -9.17 15.19
CA GLN A 82 3.49 -9.69 14.56
C GLN A 82 2.21 -8.97 15.03
N LYS A 83 2.18 -8.43 16.25
CA LYS A 83 1.02 -7.70 16.80
C LYS A 83 0.78 -6.35 16.10
N TYR A 84 1.81 -5.80 15.45
CA TYR A 84 1.75 -4.49 14.79
C TYR A 84 1.69 -4.60 13.26
N LEU A 85 1.74 -5.82 12.71
CA LEU A 85 1.67 -6.07 11.28
C LEU A 85 0.30 -6.66 10.89
N PRO A 86 -0.16 -6.45 9.64
CA PRO A 86 -1.28 -7.23 9.11
C PRO A 86 -0.95 -8.72 9.17
N LYS A 87 -1.91 -9.56 9.57
CA LYS A 87 -1.71 -11.01 9.52
C LYS A 87 -1.34 -11.44 8.11
N TYR A 88 -0.36 -12.34 8.00
CA TYR A 88 0.11 -12.90 6.75
C TYR A 88 -0.46 -14.30 6.53
N TYR A 89 -1.04 -14.51 5.35
CA TYR A 89 -1.69 -15.77 4.97
C TYR A 89 -0.91 -16.53 3.88
N GLY A 90 0.33 -16.14 3.60
CA GLY A 90 1.14 -16.72 2.53
C GLY A 90 1.04 -15.95 1.21
N THR A 91 1.65 -16.54 0.18
CA THR A 91 1.53 -16.07 -1.20
C THR A 91 0.23 -16.55 -1.84
N TRP A 92 -0.24 -15.80 -2.82
CA TRP A 92 -1.41 -16.14 -3.62
C TRP A 92 -1.13 -15.82 -5.08
N SER A 93 -1.63 -16.65 -5.97
CA SER A 93 -1.63 -16.43 -7.42
C SER A 93 -2.84 -17.11 -8.05
N LEU A 94 -3.20 -16.69 -9.25
CA LEU A 94 -4.21 -17.42 -10.02
C LEU A 94 -3.61 -18.72 -10.55
N PRO A 95 -4.38 -19.82 -10.59
CA PRO A 95 -3.99 -21.02 -11.30
C PRO A 95 -3.64 -20.75 -12.77
N THR A 96 -4.32 -19.78 -13.40
CA THR A 96 -4.11 -19.39 -14.80
C THR A 96 -2.98 -18.36 -15.00
N ALA A 97 -2.48 -17.75 -13.92
CA ALA A 97 -1.41 -16.75 -13.96
C ALA A 97 -0.45 -16.98 -12.77
N PRO A 98 0.29 -18.11 -12.74
CA PRO A 98 1.14 -18.47 -11.60
C PRO A 98 2.30 -17.49 -11.39
N ASN A 99 2.66 -16.71 -12.40
CA ASN A 99 3.71 -15.69 -12.33
C ASN A 99 3.23 -14.38 -11.67
N ASP A 100 1.91 -14.16 -11.59
CA ASP A 100 1.34 -13.00 -10.91
C ASP A 100 1.19 -13.33 -9.42
N LEU A 101 2.27 -13.10 -8.68
CA LEU A 101 2.34 -13.37 -7.24
C LEU A 101 1.87 -12.18 -6.41
N TYR A 102 1.10 -12.49 -5.38
CA TYR A 102 0.57 -11.55 -4.40
C TYR A 102 0.91 -12.02 -2.99
N LEU A 103 1.10 -11.06 -2.08
CA LEU A 103 1.03 -11.32 -0.64
C LEU A 103 -0.44 -11.26 -0.23
N LYS A 104 -0.95 -12.32 0.41
CA LYS A 104 -2.29 -12.33 1.01
C LYS A 104 -2.19 -11.85 2.46
N LEU A 105 -2.79 -10.71 2.74
CA LEU A 105 -2.67 -10.00 4.02
C LEU A 105 -4.05 -9.69 4.61
N GLU A 106 -4.11 -9.50 5.92
CA GLU A 106 -5.30 -8.97 6.58
C GLU A 106 -5.70 -7.61 6.02
N ASP A 107 -7.00 -7.43 5.73
CA ASP A 107 -7.55 -6.10 5.52
C ASP A 107 -7.77 -5.41 6.88
N VAL A 108 -6.81 -4.59 7.29
CA VAL A 108 -6.84 -3.85 8.55
C VAL A 108 -8.02 -2.86 8.65
N THR A 109 -8.68 -2.56 7.54
CA THR A 109 -9.83 -1.66 7.47
C THR A 109 -11.19 -2.37 7.53
N HIS A 110 -11.22 -3.69 7.32
CA HIS A 110 -12.44 -4.48 7.13
C HIS A 110 -13.43 -4.37 8.30
N ARG A 111 -12.93 -4.24 9.53
CA ARG A 111 -13.76 -4.10 10.74
C ARG A 111 -14.44 -2.74 10.90
N PHE A 112 -14.08 -1.74 10.10
CA PHE A 112 -14.57 -0.37 10.24
C PHE A 112 -15.65 -0.08 9.19
N LYS A 113 -16.79 0.45 9.63
CA LYS A 113 -17.88 0.85 8.71
C LYS A 113 -17.52 2.06 7.85
N LYS A 114 -16.79 3.01 8.44
CA LYS A 114 -16.37 4.26 7.81
C LYS A 114 -14.90 4.53 8.14
N PRO A 115 -13.96 3.76 7.59
CA PRO A 115 -12.54 3.87 7.95
C PRO A 115 -11.99 5.24 7.54
N CYS A 116 -11.38 5.93 8.51
CA CYS A 116 -10.44 7.01 8.24
C CYS A 116 -9.04 6.41 8.14
N ILE A 117 -8.31 6.74 7.09
CA ILE A 117 -7.05 6.09 6.74
C ILE A 117 -6.00 7.15 6.54
N MET A 118 -4.80 6.94 7.06
CA MET A 118 -3.64 7.76 6.77
C MET A 118 -2.43 6.83 6.60
N ASP A 119 -1.72 6.98 5.50
CA ASP A 119 -0.46 6.30 5.25
C ASP A 119 0.67 7.27 5.55
N VAL A 120 1.53 6.90 6.52
CA VAL A 120 2.68 7.71 6.95
C VAL A 120 3.94 6.89 6.76
N LYS A 121 4.86 7.40 5.95
CA LYS A 121 6.21 6.85 5.82
C LYS A 121 7.04 7.30 7.01
N ILE A 122 7.68 6.36 7.70
CA ILE A 122 8.52 6.62 8.87
C ILE A 122 10.02 6.50 8.51
N GLY A 123 10.84 7.32 9.15
CA GLY A 123 12.31 7.28 9.12
C GLY A 123 12.94 8.54 8.53
N GLN A 124 14.13 8.89 8.99
CA GLN A 124 14.88 10.07 8.49
C GLN A 124 15.38 9.91 7.04
N LYS A 125 15.50 8.66 6.58
CA LYS A 125 15.97 8.31 5.22
C LYS A 125 14.93 7.44 4.54
N SER A 126 14.48 7.85 3.36
CA SER A 126 13.50 7.12 2.54
C SER A 126 14.12 6.27 1.43
N TYR A 127 15.44 6.11 1.46
CA TYR A 127 16.26 5.27 0.59
C TYR A 127 16.95 4.18 1.41
N ASP A 128 17.22 3.02 0.79
CA ASP A 128 17.91 1.91 1.47
C ASP A 128 19.45 2.05 1.39
N PRO A 129 20.22 1.31 2.21
CA PRO A 129 21.68 1.40 2.23
C PRO A 129 22.38 1.03 0.91
N TYR A 130 21.67 0.39 -0.02
CA TYR A 130 22.20 -0.06 -1.31
C TYR A 130 21.68 0.79 -2.48
N ALA A 131 20.99 1.91 -2.19
CA ALA A 131 20.47 2.81 -3.19
C ALA A 131 21.60 3.51 -3.97
N SER A 132 21.44 3.64 -5.29
CA SER A 132 22.36 4.44 -6.11
C SER A 132 22.31 5.92 -5.73
N GLU A 133 23.35 6.67 -6.07
CA GLU A 133 23.39 8.11 -5.81
C GLU A 133 22.20 8.86 -6.43
N GLU A 134 21.79 8.47 -7.64
CA GLU A 134 20.63 9.04 -8.32
C GLU A 134 19.35 8.75 -7.54
N LYS A 135 19.23 7.53 -7.00
CA LYS A 135 18.07 7.13 -6.20
C LYS A 135 18.01 7.90 -4.88
N ILE A 136 19.16 8.10 -4.23
CA ILE A 136 19.29 8.90 -3.01
C ILE A 136 18.86 10.34 -3.29
N LYS A 137 19.45 10.99 -4.31
CA LYS A 137 19.10 12.36 -4.73
C LYS A 137 17.60 12.50 -5.05
N GLN A 138 17.03 11.51 -5.75
CA GLN A 138 15.60 11.47 -6.07
C GLN A 138 14.71 11.36 -4.81
N GLN A 139 15.09 10.56 -3.81
CA GLN A 139 14.29 10.43 -2.60
C GLN A 139 14.37 11.68 -1.73
N ILE A 140 15.57 12.29 -1.60
CA ILE A 140 15.76 13.54 -0.86
C ILE A 140 14.97 14.67 -1.53
N SER A 141 15.04 14.82 -2.86
CA SER A 141 14.35 15.90 -3.56
C SER A 141 12.82 15.80 -3.47
N LYS A 142 12.26 14.61 -3.24
CA LYS A 142 10.81 14.45 -3.02
C LYS A 142 10.32 15.07 -1.71
N TYR A 143 11.15 15.03 -0.67
CA TYR A 143 10.82 15.62 0.63
C TYR A 143 12.10 15.86 1.44
N PRO A 144 12.76 17.02 1.27
CA PRO A 144 14.03 17.32 1.96
C PRO A 144 13.92 17.34 3.48
N LEU A 145 12.72 17.63 4.01
CA LEU A 145 12.45 17.67 5.45
C LEU A 145 12.36 16.28 6.09
N MET A 146 12.48 15.18 5.33
CA MET A 146 12.44 13.82 5.89
C MET A 146 13.50 13.62 6.98
N GLU A 147 14.72 14.15 6.77
CA GLU A 147 15.83 13.99 7.72
C GLU A 147 15.54 14.64 9.08
N GLU A 148 14.80 15.75 9.05
CA GLU A 148 14.53 16.56 10.23
C GLU A 148 13.20 16.24 10.90
N ILE A 149 12.13 16.03 10.12
CA ILE A 149 10.79 15.67 10.63
C ILE A 149 10.73 14.17 10.97
N GLY A 150 11.46 13.31 10.24
CA GLY A 150 11.52 11.88 10.50
C GLY A 150 10.31 11.08 9.99
N PHE A 151 9.34 11.71 9.33
CA PHE A 151 8.22 11.05 8.67
C PHE A 151 7.63 11.89 7.52
N LEU A 152 6.77 11.27 6.71
CA LEU A 152 6.04 11.91 5.61
C LEU A 152 4.66 11.29 5.42
N VAL A 153 3.61 12.11 5.42
CA VAL A 153 2.25 11.69 5.03
C VAL A 153 2.22 11.37 3.53
N LEU A 154 1.89 10.14 3.16
CA LEU A 154 1.80 9.70 1.76
C LEU A 154 0.40 9.90 1.17
N GLY A 155 -0.61 9.90 2.03
CA GLY A 155 -1.99 10.17 1.68
C GLY A 155 -2.92 9.87 2.85
N MET A 156 -4.11 10.44 2.82
CA MET A 156 -5.15 10.19 3.80
C MET A 156 -6.54 10.25 3.19
N ARG A 157 -7.49 9.64 3.89
CA ARG A 157 -8.90 9.60 3.56
C ARG A 157 -9.70 9.72 4.85
N VAL A 158 -10.43 10.82 5.00
CA VAL A 158 -11.12 11.19 6.25
C VAL A 158 -12.62 11.25 6.01
N TYR A 159 -13.40 10.62 6.89
CA TYR A 159 -14.86 10.64 6.82
C TYR A 159 -15.43 11.88 7.50
N HIS A 160 -16.23 12.66 6.77
CA HIS A 160 -16.91 13.84 7.29
C HIS A 160 -18.34 13.48 7.66
N VAL A 161 -18.63 13.46 8.97
CA VAL A 161 -19.95 13.07 9.50
C VAL A 161 -21.10 13.93 8.97
N PRO A 162 -21.01 15.28 8.95
CA PRO A 162 -22.14 16.12 8.55
C PRO A 162 -22.56 15.90 7.09
N THR A 163 -21.60 15.63 6.21
CA THR A 163 -21.84 15.46 4.77
C THR A 163 -21.99 13.99 4.36
N GLY A 164 -21.62 13.05 5.23
CA GLY A 164 -21.54 11.63 4.91
C GLY A 164 -20.53 11.29 3.81
N SER A 165 -19.58 12.19 3.54
CA SER A 165 -18.62 12.09 2.44
C SER A 165 -17.19 11.85 2.94
N TYR A 166 -16.27 11.61 2.00
CA TYR A 166 -14.86 11.47 2.28
C TYR A 166 -14.07 12.61 1.65
N GLU A 167 -13.13 13.17 2.40
CA GLU A 167 -12.07 14.02 1.87
C GLU A 167 -10.79 13.20 1.75
N THR A 168 -10.05 13.40 0.66
CA THR A 168 -8.80 12.67 0.40
C THR A 168 -7.67 13.64 0.10
N GLN A 169 -6.54 13.44 0.78
CA GLN A 169 -5.29 14.13 0.49
C GLN A 169 -4.27 13.13 -0.05
N ASN A 170 -3.48 13.53 -1.05
CA ASN A 170 -2.50 12.66 -1.71
C ASN A 170 -1.07 13.01 -1.29
N GLN A 171 -0.07 12.37 -1.92
CA GLN A 171 1.34 12.61 -1.63
C GLN A 171 1.79 14.07 -1.73
N HIS A 172 1.11 14.91 -2.52
CA HIS A 172 1.47 16.32 -2.67
C HIS A 172 1.12 17.13 -1.44
N TYR A 173 0.01 16.79 -0.75
CA TYR A 173 -0.35 17.40 0.52
C TYR A 173 0.77 17.17 1.54
N GLY A 174 1.16 15.91 1.78
CA GLY A 174 2.19 15.60 2.77
C GLY A 174 3.57 16.18 2.42
N ARG A 175 3.93 16.23 1.13
CA ARG A 175 5.17 16.88 0.68
C ARG A 175 5.17 18.40 0.82
N GLY A 176 3.99 19.01 0.92
CA GLY A 176 3.82 20.44 1.17
C GLY A 176 3.88 20.83 2.64
N LEU A 177 3.84 19.87 3.57
CA LEU A 177 3.91 20.14 5.01
C LEU A 177 5.33 20.51 5.43
N THR A 178 5.43 21.54 6.26
CA THR A 178 6.66 22.04 6.89
C THR A 178 6.61 21.77 8.39
N LYS A 179 7.67 22.11 9.13
CA LYS A 179 7.68 21.93 10.60
C LYS A 179 6.59 22.73 11.30
N GLU A 180 6.28 23.89 10.73
CA GLU A 180 5.28 24.81 11.25
C GLU A 180 3.87 24.29 11.00
N THR A 181 3.65 23.56 9.90
CA THR A 181 2.31 23.10 9.48
C THR A 181 2.07 21.61 9.72
N ILE A 182 3.07 20.82 10.13
CA ILE A 182 2.93 19.37 10.31
C ILE A 182 1.97 18.96 11.44
N LYS A 183 1.70 19.88 12.37
CA LYS A 183 0.82 19.66 13.52
C LYS A 183 -0.66 19.85 13.16
N ASP A 184 -0.94 20.77 12.25
CA ASP A 184 -2.30 21.23 11.91
C ASP A 184 -3.00 20.25 10.95
#